data_AF-A0A382TLR1-F1
#
_entry.id   AF-A0A382TLR1-F1
#
_cell.length_a   1.000
_cell.length_b   1.000
_cell.length_c   1.000
_cell.angle_alpha   90.00
_cell.angle_beta   90.00
_cell.angle_gamma   90.00
#
_symmetry.space_group_name_H-M   'P 1'
#
loop_
_entity.id
_entity.type
_entity.pdbx_description
1 polymer ?
#
loop_
_entity_poly.entity_id
_entity_poly.type
_entity_poly.pdbx_seq_one_letter_code
_entity_poly.pdbx_strand_id
1 'polypeptide(L)'
;MRTNFLGWLIFLSYVYVPAAQVEEELVVEQLRVLEGDHQQTLWHYLLAQCDQLDLQRAGRLNTALETSETLKQHLQYLQQSYQQLLGDFPLKTPLNSMVTGQLIGEGFRIEKVLFE
;
A
#
# COMPACT_ATOMS: atom_id res chain seq x y z
N MET A 1 -12.17 -73.75 -3.15
CA MET A 1 -11.53 -72.82 -2.19
C MET A 1 -11.32 -71.50 -2.91
N ARG A 2 -12.06 -70.45 -2.51
CA ARG A 2 -12.06 -69.12 -3.12
C ARG A 2 -11.13 -68.24 -2.28
N THR A 3 -9.95 -67.90 -2.79
CA THR A 3 -9.05 -66.95 -2.11
C THR A 3 -9.17 -65.59 -2.79
N ASN A 4 -9.59 -64.60 -2.00
CA ASN A 4 -9.93 -63.25 -2.40
C ASN A 4 -8.66 -62.42 -2.66
N PHE A 5 -8.09 -62.54 -3.86
CA PHE A 5 -6.92 -61.74 -4.29
C PHE A 5 -7.21 -60.23 -4.36
N LEU A 6 -8.48 -59.83 -4.49
CA LEU A 6 -8.89 -58.43 -4.60
C LEU A 6 -8.79 -57.64 -3.27
N GLY A 7 -8.81 -58.34 -2.12
CA GLY A 7 -8.70 -57.69 -0.80
C GLY A 7 -7.27 -57.25 -0.44
N TRP A 8 -6.26 -57.91 -0.99
CA TRP A 8 -4.85 -57.60 -0.70
C TRP A 8 -4.33 -56.38 -1.49
N LEU A 9 -4.85 -56.12 -2.69
CA LEU A 9 -4.50 -54.92 -3.46
C LEU A 9 -5.02 -53.63 -2.82
N ILE A 10 -6.18 -53.67 -2.17
CA ILE A 10 -6.75 -52.51 -1.46
C ILE A 10 -5.98 -52.19 -0.16
N PHE A 11 -5.42 -53.23 0.49
CA PHE A 11 -4.57 -53.04 1.68
C PHE A 11 -3.18 -52.48 1.33
N LEU A 12 -2.61 -52.86 0.18
CA LEU A 12 -1.32 -52.34 -0.27
C LEU A 12 -1.38 -50.88 -0.75
N SER A 13 -2.51 -50.43 -1.33
CA SER A 13 -2.69 -49.03 -1.69
C SER A 13 -2.86 -48.11 -0.48
N TYR A 14 -3.41 -48.59 0.64
CA TYR A 14 -3.61 -47.76 1.84
C TYR A 14 -2.31 -47.48 2.60
N VAL A 15 -1.28 -48.32 2.46
CA VAL A 15 0.02 -48.15 3.14
C VAL A 15 1.01 -47.34 2.30
N TYR A 16 0.86 -47.31 0.97
CA TYR A 16 1.78 -46.58 0.07
C TYR A 16 1.41 -45.11 -0.14
N VAL A 17 0.13 -44.75 -0.02
CA VAL A 17 -0.35 -43.36 -0.10
C VAL A 17 0.18 -42.43 1.01
N PRO A 18 0.25 -42.81 2.31
CA PRO A 18 0.68 -41.88 3.35
C PRO A 18 2.16 -41.48 3.24
N ALA A 19 3.04 -42.37 2.76
CA ALA A 19 4.46 -42.05 2.64
C ALA A 19 4.72 -40.97 1.59
N ALA A 20 4.05 -41.05 0.44
CA ALA A 20 4.18 -40.06 -0.63
C ALA A 20 3.58 -38.70 -0.21
N GLN A 21 2.43 -38.70 0.49
CA GLN A 21 1.82 -37.46 0.99
C GLN A 21 2.66 -36.79 2.08
N VAL A 22 3.25 -37.57 2.98
CA VAL A 22 4.14 -37.07 4.05
C VAL A 22 5.44 -36.51 3.47
N GLU A 23 6.01 -37.15 2.46
CA GLU A 23 7.23 -36.69 1.79
C GLU A 23 6.98 -35.40 0.99
N GLU A 24 5.81 -35.27 0.36
CA GLU A 24 5.39 -34.06 -0.36
C GLU A 24 5.10 -32.89 0.60
N GLU A 25 4.42 -33.14 1.73
CA GLU A 25 4.18 -32.14 2.78
C GLU A 25 5.49 -31.64 3.42
N LEU A 26 6.44 -32.54 3.70
CA LEU A 26 7.78 -32.21 4.20
C LEU A 26 8.59 -31.36 3.21
N VAL A 27 8.53 -31.69 1.92
CA VAL A 27 9.22 -30.91 0.87
C VAL A 27 8.59 -29.53 0.70
N VAL A 28 7.26 -29.42 0.77
CA VAL A 28 6.55 -28.14 0.73
C VAL A 28 6.89 -27.27 1.95
N GLU A 29 7.04 -27.88 3.12
CA GLU A 29 7.47 -27.17 4.34
C GLU A 29 8.94 -26.75 4.26
N GLN A 30 9.82 -27.57 3.68
CA GLN A 30 11.24 -27.26 3.49
C GLN A 30 11.50 -26.20 2.41
N LEU A 31 10.61 -26.08 1.42
CA LEU A 31 10.60 -25.01 0.41
C LEU A 31 9.83 -23.75 0.87
N ARG A 32 9.31 -23.75 2.10
CA ARG A 32 8.59 -22.62 2.69
C ARG A 32 9.58 -21.54 3.14
N VAL A 33 9.95 -20.66 2.21
CA VAL A 33 10.92 -19.57 2.42
C VAL A 33 10.42 -18.52 3.43
N LEU A 34 9.11 -18.38 3.62
CA LEU A 34 8.49 -17.41 4.51
C LEU A 34 7.79 -18.11 5.67
N GLU A 35 7.99 -17.66 6.90
CA GLU A 35 7.26 -18.20 8.05
C GLU A 35 5.89 -17.48 8.20
N GLY A 36 4.84 -18.21 8.59
CA GLY A 36 3.51 -17.63 8.90
C GLY A 36 2.49 -17.58 7.75
N ASP A 37 1.41 -16.78 7.93
CA ASP A 37 0.38 -16.52 6.92
C ASP A 37 0.93 -15.57 5.84
N HIS A 38 1.43 -16.18 4.78
CA HIS A 38 2.05 -15.52 3.62
C HIS A 38 1.15 -14.49 2.94
N GLN A 39 -0.18 -14.63 3.05
CA GLN A 39 -1.11 -13.69 2.43
C GLN A 39 -1.02 -12.30 3.04
N GLN A 40 -0.54 -12.21 4.30
CA GLN A 40 -0.45 -10.96 5.06
C GLN A 40 0.99 -10.46 5.23
N THR A 41 2.00 -11.29 4.99
CA THR A 41 3.42 -10.93 5.19
C THR A 41 3.83 -9.67 4.44
N LEU A 42 3.45 -9.54 3.16
CA LEU A 42 3.74 -8.34 2.38
C LEU A 42 3.07 -7.10 2.99
N TRP A 43 1.80 -7.22 3.36
CA TRP A 43 1.05 -6.11 3.94
C TRP A 43 1.61 -5.68 5.29
N HIS A 44 1.95 -6.63 6.17
CA HIS A 44 2.60 -6.33 7.44
C HIS A 44 3.94 -5.63 7.25
N TYR A 45 4.74 -6.07 6.28
CA TYR A 45 6.00 -5.41 5.96
C TYR A 45 5.78 -3.97 5.48
N LEU A 46 4.86 -3.75 4.54
CA LEU A 46 4.56 -2.41 4.02
C LEU A 46 3.98 -1.48 5.09
N LEU A 47 3.09 -1.99 5.95
CA LEU A 47 2.54 -1.23 7.08
C LEU A 47 3.63 -0.85 8.08
N ALA A 48 4.52 -1.78 8.44
CA ALA A 48 5.65 -1.47 9.31
C ALA A 48 6.57 -0.40 8.71
N GLN A 49 6.79 -0.41 7.39
CA GLN A 49 7.52 0.64 6.69
C GLN A 49 6.79 1.99 6.75
N CYS A 50 5.46 2.01 6.56
CA CYS A 50 4.66 3.22 6.71
C CYS A 50 4.77 3.79 8.13
N ASP A 51 4.62 2.96 9.15
CA ASP A 51 4.72 3.37 10.56
C ASP A 51 6.10 3.97 10.87
N GLN A 52 7.18 3.33 10.39
CA GLN A 52 8.54 3.85 10.54
C GLN A 52 8.69 5.23 9.89
N LEU A 53 8.15 5.41 8.68
CA LEU A 53 8.20 6.69 7.98
C LEU A 53 7.36 7.77 8.70
N ASP A 54 6.21 7.41 9.27
CA ASP A 54 5.38 8.33 10.05
C ASP A 54 6.09 8.80 11.32
N LEU A 55 6.75 7.89 12.05
CA LEU A 55 7.57 8.27 13.21
C LEU A 55 8.69 9.24 12.82
N GLN A 56 9.35 9.01 11.69
CA GLN A 56 10.39 9.94 11.20
C GLN A 56 9.80 11.31 10.81
N ARG A 57 8.63 11.35 10.16
CA ARG A 57 7.95 12.60 9.82
C ARG A 57 7.56 13.37 11.07
N ALA A 58 7.00 12.69 12.08
CA ALA A 58 6.65 13.29 13.35
C ALA A 58 7.87 13.87 14.08
N GLY A 59 9.00 13.14 14.10
CA GLY A 59 10.26 13.64 14.65
C GLY A 59 10.75 14.91 13.95
N ARG A 60 10.77 14.93 12.62
CA ARG A 60 11.14 16.12 11.83
C ARG A 60 10.22 17.30 12.11
N LEU A 61 8.92 17.07 12.23
CA LEU A 61 7.94 18.11 12.55
C LEU A 61 8.16 18.65 13.97
N ASN A 62 8.38 17.79 14.96
CA ASN A 62 8.64 18.22 16.33
C ASN A 62 9.85 19.17 16.40
N THR A 63 10.96 18.81 15.77
CA THR A 63 12.14 19.70 15.68
C THR A 63 11.82 20.99 14.93
N ALA A 64 11.04 20.92 13.84
CA ALA A 64 10.66 22.11 13.10
C ALA A 64 9.84 23.10 13.95
N LEU A 65 8.98 22.61 14.83
CA LEU A 65 8.11 23.42 15.68
C LEU A 65 8.82 24.08 16.87
N GLU A 66 10.10 23.77 17.13
CA GLU A 66 10.87 24.36 18.24
C GLU A 66 11.03 25.88 18.09
N THR A 67 11.22 26.39 16.87
CA THR A 67 11.41 27.81 16.59
C THR A 67 10.74 28.24 15.28
N SER A 68 10.52 29.54 15.13
CA SER A 68 10.02 30.12 13.86
C SER A 68 11.00 29.90 12.69
N GLU A 69 12.30 29.93 12.95
CA GLU A 69 13.33 29.74 11.92
C GLU A 69 13.36 28.30 11.41
N THR A 70 13.37 27.32 12.31
CA THR A 70 13.32 25.88 11.98
C THR A 70 12.03 25.53 11.25
N LEU A 71 10.91 26.15 11.63
CA LEU A 71 9.63 25.95 10.95
C LEU A 71 9.69 26.49 9.51
N LYS A 72 10.26 27.68 9.32
CA LYS A 72 10.40 28.28 7.99
C LYS A 72 11.26 27.40 7.07
N GLN A 73 12.39 26.89 7.57
CA GLN A 73 13.25 25.96 6.84
C GLN A 73 12.49 24.67 6.46
N HIS A 74 11.72 24.12 7.39
CA HIS A 74 10.89 22.93 7.14
C HIS A 74 9.85 23.16 6.03
N LEU A 75 9.13 24.28 6.06
CA LEU A 75 8.15 24.63 5.03
C LEU A 75 8.80 24.82 3.66
N GLN A 76 9.99 25.43 3.60
CA GLN A 76 10.76 25.56 2.36
C GLN A 76 11.18 24.20 1.80
N TYR A 77 11.66 23.31 2.66
CA TYR A 77 12.00 21.94 2.28
C TYR A 77 10.78 21.18 1.73
N LEU A 78 9.62 21.28 2.38
CA LEU A 78 8.40 20.65 1.90
C LEU A 78 8.00 21.19 0.52
N GLN A 79 7.98 22.51 0.36
CA GLN A 79 7.66 23.14 -0.93
C GLN A 79 8.56 22.63 -2.05
N GLN A 80 9.87 22.58 -1.82
CA GLN A 80 10.84 22.08 -2.80
C GLN A 80 10.64 20.60 -3.10
N SER A 81 10.43 19.78 -2.07
CA SER A 81 10.20 18.34 -2.22
C SER A 81 8.94 18.05 -3.03
N TYR A 82 7.85 18.78 -2.77
CA TYR A 82 6.61 18.67 -3.56
C TYR A 82 6.83 19.09 -5.01
N GLN A 83 7.56 20.18 -5.26
CA GLN A 83 7.87 20.60 -6.63
C GLN A 83 8.69 19.56 -7.38
N GLN A 84 9.68 18.93 -6.73
CA GLN A 84 10.47 17.85 -7.34
C GLN A 84 9.62 16.62 -7.68
N LEU A 85 8.66 16.27 -6.82
CA LEU A 85 7.76 15.13 -7.04
C LEU A 85 6.76 15.37 -8.17
N LEU A 86 6.18 16.57 -8.23
CA LEU A 86 5.18 16.93 -9.24
C LEU A 86 5.82 17.27 -10.59
N GLY A 87 7.09 17.65 -10.60
CA GLY A 87 7.79 18.18 -11.76
C GLY A 87 7.47 19.66 -12.00
N ASP A 88 7.93 20.17 -13.15
CA ASP A 88 7.71 21.56 -13.50
C ASP A 88 6.25 21.82 -13.86
N PHE A 89 5.68 22.87 -13.29
CA PHE A 89 4.40 23.38 -13.73
C PHE A 89 4.53 23.96 -15.15
N PRO A 90 3.46 23.88 -15.97
CA PRO A 90 3.45 24.56 -17.25
C PRO A 90 3.70 26.06 -17.07
N LEU A 91 4.22 26.71 -18.11
CA LEU A 91 4.40 28.16 -18.12
C LEU A 91 3.08 28.84 -17.78
N LYS A 92 3.12 29.78 -16.82
CA LYS A 92 1.92 30.54 -16.43
C LYS A 92 1.39 31.32 -17.64
N THR A 93 0.19 30.99 -18.07
CA THR A 93 -0.59 31.77 -19.04
C THR A 93 -1.49 32.76 -18.30
N PRO A 94 -1.91 33.87 -18.93
CA PRO A 94 -2.96 34.72 -18.39
C PRO A 94 -4.21 33.89 -18.12
N LEU A 95 -4.78 34.04 -16.91
CA LEU A 95 -6.00 33.35 -16.52
C LEU A 95 -7.20 34.07 -17.14
N ASN A 96 -7.70 33.59 -18.27
CA ASN A 96 -8.83 34.21 -18.96
C ASN A 96 -10.15 33.70 -18.36
N SER A 97 -10.46 34.15 -17.14
CA SER A 97 -11.69 33.73 -16.46
C SER A 97 -12.93 34.45 -16.99
N MET A 98 -14.01 33.70 -17.21
CA MET A 98 -15.32 34.22 -17.60
C MET A 98 -16.43 33.62 -16.73
N VAL A 99 -17.30 34.48 -16.18
CA VAL A 99 -18.51 34.04 -15.48
C VAL A 99 -19.54 33.61 -16.53
N THR A 100 -19.91 32.33 -16.52
CA THR A 100 -20.85 31.71 -17.46
C THR A 100 -22.27 31.56 -16.89
N GLY A 101 -22.44 31.82 -15.60
CA GLY A 101 -23.74 31.73 -14.94
C GLY A 101 -23.68 32.29 -13.52
N GLN A 102 -24.82 32.72 -13.01
CA GLN A 102 -24.94 33.32 -11.70
C GLN A 102 -26.26 32.92 -11.05
N LEU A 103 -26.23 32.62 -9.74
CA LEU A 103 -27.41 32.37 -8.92
C LEU A 103 -27.33 33.26 -7.68
N ILE A 104 -28.42 33.97 -7.40
CA ILE A 104 -28.53 34.86 -6.23
C ILE A 104 -29.35 34.13 -5.17
N GLY A 105 -28.74 33.95 -4.00
CA GLY A 105 -29.42 33.49 -2.79
C GLY A 105 -29.59 34.65 -1.80
N GLU A 106 -30.30 34.40 -0.70
CA GLU A 106 -30.38 35.40 0.38
C GLU A 106 -29.02 35.55 1.06
N GLY A 107 -28.38 36.71 0.86
CA GLY A 107 -27.09 37.04 1.47
C GLY A 107 -25.86 36.45 0.77
N PHE A 108 -26.01 35.73 -0.34
CA PHE A 108 -24.88 35.18 -1.10
C PHE A 108 -25.14 35.10 -2.61
N ARG A 109 -24.06 34.87 -3.35
CA ARG A 109 -24.10 34.70 -4.80
C ARG A 109 -23.15 33.58 -5.23
N ILE A 110 -23.63 32.73 -6.12
CA ILE A 110 -22.85 31.65 -6.71
C ILE A 110 -22.57 32.02 -8.17
N GLU A 111 -21.32 31.92 -8.60
CA GLU A 111 -20.89 32.18 -9.96
C GLU A 111 -20.21 30.93 -10.55
N LYS A 112 -20.62 30.55 -11.75
CA LYS A 112 -19.95 29.49 -12.52
C LYS A 112 -18.86 30.12 -13.36
N VAL A 113 -17.60 29.92 -12.97
CA VAL A 113 -16.43 30.50 -13.67
C VAL A 113 -15.79 29.44 -14.56
N LEU A 114 -15.68 29.74 -15.85
CA LEU A 114 -14.81 29.04 -16.79
C LEU A 114 -13.48 29.78 -16.85
N PHE A 115 -12.35 29.08 -16.87
CA PHE A 115 -11.04 29.69 -17.03
C PHE A 115 -10.15 28.82 -17.90
N GLU A 116 -9.22 29.46 -18.59
CA GLU A 116 -8.11 28.89 -19.36
C GLU A 116 -6.79 29.58 -18.96
#